data_AF-A0A7J4J664-F1
#
_entry.id   AF-A0A7J4J664-F1
#
_cell.length_a   1.000
_cell.length_b   1.000
_cell.length_c   1.000
_cell.angle_alpha   90.00
_cell.angle_beta   90.00
_cell.angle_gamma   90.00
#
_symmetry.space_group_name_H-M   'P 1'
#
loop_
_entity.id
_entity.type
_entity.pdbx_description
1 polymer ?
#
loop_
_entity_poly.entity_id
_entity_poly.type
_entity_poly.pdbx_seq_one_letter_code
_entity_poly.pdbx_strand_id
1 'polypeptide(L)'
;MAQIITFPGNEPSGDLTLVEVVQLLYHEEKMRPELISILKPIPDIAIEYVTLHENQRGVFEKFRKEYPKYLTGTGDGCGIKYLEDKNRIASLARKTRFTYQFLSFFEHYLKCEDRKFNSAYIARNPQLNEIFPHQGHNLMQNLRHSPWNLDEIASLAAQMRPEIRAYYRPIT
;
A
#
# COMPACT_ATOMS: atom_id res chain seq x y z
N MET A 1 13.64 18.39 -22.06
CA MET A 1 14.38 17.22 -21.55
C MET A 1 13.40 16.39 -20.75
N ALA A 2 13.13 15.14 -21.14
CA ALA A 2 12.23 14.26 -20.39
C ALA A 2 13.00 13.63 -19.22
N GLN A 3 12.46 13.71 -18.01
CA GLN A 3 13.00 13.01 -16.85
C GLN A 3 12.64 11.53 -16.95
N ILE A 4 13.68 10.68 -16.98
CA ILE A 4 13.58 9.22 -16.94
C ILE A 4 13.57 8.82 -15.46
N ILE A 5 12.60 7.99 -15.05
CA ILE A 5 12.51 7.49 -13.68
C ILE A 5 13.11 6.08 -13.65
N THR A 6 14.27 5.92 -13.02
CA THR A 6 14.93 4.61 -12.84
C THR A 6 14.63 4.04 -11.45
N PHE A 7 14.26 2.77 -11.37
CA PHE A 7 14.02 2.04 -10.11
C PHE A 7 15.09 0.97 -9.86
N PRO A 8 15.63 0.84 -8.63
CA PRO A 8 16.58 -0.21 -8.32
C PRO A 8 15.88 -1.58 -8.25
N GLY A 9 16.30 -2.52 -9.11
CA GLY A 9 15.98 -3.95 -8.97
C GLY A 9 15.16 -4.63 -10.07
N ASN A 10 14.91 -4.00 -11.23
CA ASN A 10 14.19 -4.63 -12.34
C ASN A 10 15.11 -4.98 -13.52
N GLU A 11 14.99 -6.20 -14.04
CA GLU A 11 15.38 -6.55 -15.42
C GLU A 11 14.59 -5.69 -16.44
N PRO A 12 15.12 -5.45 -17.65
CA PRO A 12 14.78 -4.29 -18.46
C PRO A 12 13.42 -4.45 -19.16
N SER A 13 12.35 -4.08 -18.48
CA SER A 13 11.17 -3.51 -19.14
C SER A 13 11.36 -2.00 -19.14
N GLY A 14 11.62 -1.42 -20.32
CA GLY A 14 12.11 -0.05 -20.51
C GLY A 14 11.49 1.00 -19.59
N ASP A 15 12.34 1.88 -19.06
CA ASP A 15 11.95 2.96 -18.16
C ASP A 15 10.84 3.82 -18.80
N LEU A 16 9.68 3.89 -18.14
CA LEU A 16 8.60 4.77 -18.56
C LEU A 16 8.97 6.22 -18.22
N THR A 17 8.73 7.12 -19.17
CA THR A 17 8.77 8.56 -18.92
C THR A 17 7.59 8.99 -18.06
N LEU A 18 7.72 10.14 -17.40
CA LEU A 18 6.62 10.74 -16.62
C LEU A 18 5.35 10.93 -17.46
N VAL A 19 5.50 11.29 -18.74
CA VAL A 19 4.37 11.50 -19.66
C VAL A 19 3.63 10.18 -19.91
N GLU A 20 4.37 9.09 -20.15
CA GLU A 20 3.78 7.77 -20.37
C GLU A 20 3.06 7.25 -19.11
N VAL A 21 3.65 7.45 -17.93
CA VAL A 21 3.01 7.11 -16.65
C VAL A 21 1.69 7.83 -16.48
N VAL A 22 1.64 9.15 -16.73
CA VAL A 22 0.41 9.95 -16.63
C VAL A 22 -0.63 9.50 -17.65
N GLN A 23 -0.23 9.22 -18.89
CA GLN A 23 -1.13 8.73 -19.93
C GLN A 23 -1.71 7.35 -19.57
N LEU A 24 -0.88 6.43 -19.07
CA LEU A 24 -1.30 5.12 -18.63
C LEU A 24 -2.26 5.23 -17.44
N LEU A 25 -1.95 6.04 -16.43
CA LEU A 25 -2.84 6.25 -15.28
C LEU A 25 -4.20 6.82 -15.72
N TYR A 26 -4.20 7.77 -16.66
CA TYR A 26 -5.44 8.33 -17.20
C TYR A 26 -6.25 7.29 -17.99
N HIS A 27 -5.58 6.42 -18.75
CA HIS A 27 -6.22 5.31 -19.44
C HIS A 27 -6.82 4.30 -18.46
N GLU A 28 -6.06 3.90 -17.45
CA GLU A 28 -6.48 2.98 -16.39
C GLU A 28 -7.64 3.55 -15.56
N GLU A 29 -7.68 4.87 -15.33
CA GLU A 29 -8.79 5.52 -14.62
C GLU A 29 -10.12 5.38 -15.38
N LYS A 30 -10.08 5.34 -16.72
CA LYS A 30 -11.28 5.09 -17.55
C LYS A 30 -11.67 3.62 -17.57
N MET A 31 -10.68 2.73 -17.65
CA MET A 31 -10.92 1.29 -17.79
C MET A 31 -11.29 0.63 -16.46
N ARG A 32 -10.69 1.09 -15.36
CA ARG A 32 -10.73 0.45 -14.03
C ARG A 32 -10.88 1.50 -12.92
N PRO A 33 -11.92 2.35 -12.97
CA PRO A 33 -12.06 3.53 -12.10
C PRO A 33 -12.03 3.18 -10.61
N GLU A 34 -12.68 2.07 -10.22
CA GLU A 34 -12.74 1.64 -8.82
C GLU A 34 -11.40 1.13 -8.27
N LEU A 35 -10.55 0.56 -9.13
CA LEU A 35 -9.21 0.14 -8.72
C LEU A 35 -8.30 1.37 -8.60
N ILE A 36 -8.33 2.25 -9.60
CA ILE A 36 -7.50 3.44 -9.62
C ILE A 36 -7.86 4.42 -8.50
N SER A 37 -9.13 4.53 -8.09
CA SER A 37 -9.51 5.36 -6.95
C SER A 37 -8.87 4.91 -5.63
N ILE A 38 -8.49 3.63 -5.50
CA ILE A 38 -7.76 3.08 -4.35
C ILE A 38 -6.25 3.33 -4.48
N LEU A 39 -5.69 3.25 -5.69
CA LEU A 39 -4.23 3.34 -5.86
C LEU A 39 -3.73 4.79 -5.98
N LYS A 40 -4.47 5.63 -6.72
CA LYS A 40 -4.09 7.01 -7.09
C LYS A 40 -3.76 7.93 -5.89
N PRO A 41 -4.40 7.80 -4.71
CA PRO A 41 -4.00 8.57 -3.54
C PRO A 41 -2.58 8.30 -3.03
N ILE A 42 -1.96 7.20 -3.46
CA ILE A 42 -0.59 6.81 -3.12
C ILE A 42 0.20 6.69 -4.44
N PRO A 43 0.74 7.80 -4.98
CA PRO A 43 1.39 7.85 -6.28
C PRO A 43 2.38 6.71 -6.55
N ASP A 44 3.24 6.34 -5.60
CA ASP A 44 4.23 5.29 -5.83
C ASP A 44 3.59 3.91 -6.08
N ILE A 45 2.45 3.63 -5.44
CA ILE A 45 1.68 2.40 -5.66
C ILE A 45 0.97 2.45 -7.01
N ALA A 46 0.42 3.61 -7.38
CA ALA A 46 -0.23 3.80 -8.68
C ALA A 46 0.77 3.67 -9.83
N ILE A 47 1.98 4.20 -9.68
CA ILE A 47 3.07 4.07 -10.64
C ILE A 47 3.49 2.60 -10.75
N GLU A 48 3.72 1.93 -9.63
CA GLU A 48 4.08 0.50 -9.63
C GLU A 48 3.00 -0.35 -10.33
N TYR A 49 1.73 -0.03 -10.14
CA TYR A 49 0.62 -0.68 -10.84
C TYR A 49 0.67 -0.51 -12.37
N VAL A 50 0.87 0.71 -12.87
CA VAL A 50 0.89 0.93 -14.33
C VAL A 50 2.13 0.33 -15.01
N THR A 51 3.19 0.06 -14.24
CA THR A 51 4.38 -0.65 -14.73
C THR A 51 4.19 -2.18 -14.83
N LEU A 52 3.06 -2.72 -14.35
CA LEU A 52 2.70 -4.12 -14.57
C LEU A 52 2.37 -4.36 -16.05
N HIS A 53 2.47 -5.59 -16.54
CA HIS A 53 1.94 -5.92 -17.86
C HIS A 53 0.40 -5.88 -17.87
N GLU A 54 -0.22 -5.65 -19.04
CA GLU A 54 -1.69 -5.55 -19.16
C GLU A 54 -2.43 -6.79 -18.60
N ASN A 55 -1.90 -7.99 -18.85
CA ASN A 55 -2.45 -9.22 -18.28
C ASN A 55 -2.39 -9.24 -16.75
N GLN A 56 -1.32 -8.73 -16.14
CA GLN A 56 -1.16 -8.61 -14.69
C GLN A 56 -2.10 -7.56 -14.11
N ARG A 57 -2.28 -6.42 -14.80
CA ARG A 57 -3.27 -5.39 -14.43
C ARG A 57 -4.69 -5.96 -14.41
N GLY A 58 -5.05 -6.77 -15.42
CA GLY A 58 -6.34 -7.48 -15.46
C GLY A 58 -6.52 -8.49 -14.32
N VAL A 59 -5.46 -9.23 -13.96
CA VAL A 59 -5.49 -10.13 -12.78
C VAL A 59 -5.66 -9.33 -11.49
N PHE A 60 -5.00 -8.19 -11.34
CA PHE A 60 -5.13 -7.36 -10.15
C PHE A 60 -6.53 -6.75 -10.00
N GLU A 61 -7.15 -6.34 -11.11
CA GLU A 61 -8.54 -5.91 -11.15
C GLU A 61 -9.50 -7.03 -10.74
N LYS A 62 -9.32 -8.23 -11.30
CA LYS A 62 -10.12 -9.41 -10.94
C LYS A 62 -9.98 -9.75 -9.46
N PHE A 63 -8.75 -9.72 -8.94
CA PHE A 63 -8.49 -9.90 -7.52
C PHE A 63 -9.22 -8.86 -6.66
N ARG A 64 -9.14 -7.58 -7.00
CA ARG A 64 -9.90 -6.54 -6.32
C ARG A 64 -11.40 -6.86 -6.35
N LYS A 65 -11.93 -7.29 -7.51
CA LYS A 65 -13.35 -7.62 -7.67
C LYS A 65 -13.82 -8.72 -6.74
N GLU A 66 -13.04 -9.79 -6.65
CA GLU A 66 -13.32 -10.94 -5.78
C GLU A 66 -13.10 -10.61 -4.29
N TYR A 67 -12.14 -9.74 -3.96
CA TYR A 67 -11.78 -9.38 -2.59
C TYR A 67 -11.82 -7.85 -2.35
N PRO A 68 -13.00 -7.20 -2.39
CA PRO A 68 -13.13 -5.74 -2.42
C PRO A 68 -12.57 -5.04 -1.17
N LYS A 69 -12.48 -5.75 -0.04
CA LYS A 69 -11.96 -5.23 1.23
C LYS A 69 -10.47 -5.52 1.46
N TYR A 70 -9.81 -6.23 0.55
CA TYR A 70 -8.43 -6.64 0.77
C TYR A 70 -7.47 -5.46 0.74
N LEU A 71 -7.51 -4.67 -0.35
CA LEU A 71 -6.60 -3.55 -0.59
C LEU A 71 -6.80 -2.41 0.42
N THR A 72 -8.02 -2.20 0.90
CA THR A 72 -8.33 -1.17 1.90
C THR A 72 -8.01 -1.58 3.33
N GLY A 73 -7.44 -2.77 3.54
CA GLY A 73 -7.04 -3.23 4.87
C GLY A 73 -8.18 -3.68 5.79
N THR A 74 -9.43 -3.63 5.33
CA THR A 74 -10.63 -3.90 6.16
C THR A 74 -11.09 -5.36 6.14
N GLY A 75 -10.61 -6.18 5.19
CA GLY A 75 -10.90 -7.62 5.11
C GLY A 75 -9.95 -8.50 5.94
N ASP A 76 -10.22 -9.81 5.99
CA ASP A 76 -9.48 -10.81 6.80
C ASP A 76 -8.05 -11.13 6.30
N GLY A 77 -7.66 -10.66 5.11
CA GLY A 77 -6.33 -10.90 4.54
C GLY A 77 -6.15 -12.28 3.89
N CYS A 78 -7.14 -13.17 3.95
CA CYS A 78 -7.07 -14.51 3.38
C CYS A 78 -7.07 -14.51 1.84
N GLY A 79 -7.61 -13.44 1.22
CA GLY A 79 -7.69 -13.31 -0.23
C GLY A 79 -6.33 -13.41 -0.94
N ILE A 80 -5.23 -13.09 -0.25
CA ILE A 80 -3.89 -13.12 -0.85
C ILE A 80 -3.49 -14.47 -1.47
N LYS A 81 -4.10 -15.58 -1.00
CA LYS A 81 -3.91 -16.93 -1.54
C LYS A 81 -4.21 -17.01 -3.04
N TYR A 82 -5.13 -16.17 -3.54
CA TYR A 82 -5.43 -16.05 -4.97
C TYR A 82 -4.24 -15.59 -5.83
N LEU A 83 -3.28 -14.91 -5.21
CA LEU A 83 -2.12 -14.31 -5.84
C LEU A 83 -0.81 -15.01 -5.46
N GLU A 84 -0.82 -16.10 -4.70
CA GLU A 84 0.42 -16.70 -4.14
C GLU A 84 1.48 -17.02 -5.20
N ASP A 85 1.10 -17.53 -6.37
CA ASP A 85 2.04 -17.82 -7.48
C ASP A 85 2.43 -16.57 -8.30
N LYS A 86 1.89 -15.40 -7.97
CA LYS A 86 2.00 -14.15 -8.75
C LYS A 86 2.79 -13.11 -7.98
N ASN A 87 4.06 -13.41 -7.72
CA ASN A 87 4.95 -12.66 -6.82
C ASN A 87 4.80 -11.13 -6.90
N ARG A 88 4.90 -10.51 -8.09
CA ARG A 88 4.81 -9.05 -8.24
C ARG A 88 3.43 -8.48 -7.93
N ILE A 89 2.35 -9.17 -8.33
CA ILE A 89 0.97 -8.73 -8.07
C ILE A 89 0.63 -8.90 -6.57
N ALA A 90 0.99 -10.04 -5.99
CA ALA A 90 0.82 -10.29 -4.55
C ALA A 90 1.60 -9.29 -3.71
N SER A 91 2.81 -8.95 -4.16
CA SER A 91 3.66 -7.94 -3.57
C SER A 91 2.95 -6.58 -3.52
N LEU A 92 2.51 -6.07 -4.68
CA LEU A 92 1.75 -4.83 -4.77
C LEU A 92 0.47 -4.85 -3.91
N ALA A 93 -0.29 -5.95 -3.91
CA ALA A 93 -1.51 -6.09 -3.10
C ALA A 93 -1.22 -5.92 -1.61
N ARG A 94 -0.18 -6.58 -1.10
CA ARG A 94 0.25 -6.50 0.30
C ARG A 94 0.72 -5.10 0.64
N LYS A 95 1.54 -4.48 -0.21
CA LYS A 95 2.02 -3.10 -0.05
C LYS A 95 0.85 -2.11 0.07
N THR A 96 -0.13 -2.18 -0.82
CA THR A 96 -1.37 -1.37 -0.76
C THR A 96 -2.13 -1.62 0.53
N ARG A 97 -2.36 -2.89 0.87
CA ARG A 97 -3.07 -3.28 2.09
C ARG A 97 -2.40 -2.73 3.35
N PHE A 98 -1.09 -2.93 3.50
CA PHE A 98 -0.35 -2.48 4.68
C PHE A 98 -0.39 -0.96 4.81
N THR A 99 -0.32 -0.23 3.69
CA THR A 99 -0.44 1.23 3.68
C THR A 99 -1.80 1.70 4.18
N TYR A 100 -2.89 1.08 3.74
CA TYR A 100 -4.24 1.41 4.22
C TYR A 100 -4.50 1.00 5.67
N GLN A 101 -3.93 -0.12 6.12
CA GLN A 101 -3.99 -0.50 7.55
C GLN A 101 -3.26 0.53 8.42
N PHE A 102 -2.06 0.95 8.01
CA PHE A 102 -1.31 2.00 8.70
C PHE A 102 -2.10 3.31 8.77
N LEU A 103 -2.71 3.74 7.66
CA LEU A 103 -3.58 4.92 7.62
C LEU A 103 -4.74 4.80 8.61
N SER A 104 -5.38 3.64 8.67
CA SER A 104 -6.50 3.40 9.60
C SER A 104 -6.08 3.51 11.06
N PHE A 105 -4.90 3.00 11.41
CA PHE A 105 -4.33 3.16 12.75
C PHE A 105 -3.97 4.61 13.05
N PHE A 106 -3.45 5.33 12.06
CA PHE A 106 -3.10 6.74 12.20
C PHE A 106 -4.33 7.64 12.40
N GLU A 107 -5.42 7.41 11.65
CA GLU A 107 -6.68 8.14 11.84
C GLU A 107 -7.29 7.92 13.22
N HIS A 108 -7.13 6.72 13.78
CA HIS A 108 -7.56 6.45 15.15
C HIS A 108 -6.66 7.17 16.16
N TYR A 109 -5.35 7.10 15.98
CA TYR A 109 -4.37 7.80 16.82
C TYR A 109 -4.66 9.30 16.93
N LEU A 110 -4.93 9.98 15.82
CA LEU A 110 -5.23 11.43 15.80
C LEU A 110 -6.45 11.83 16.64
N LYS A 111 -7.37 10.90 16.92
CA LYS A 111 -8.59 11.18 17.70
C LYS A 111 -8.40 11.01 19.20
N CYS A 112 -7.38 10.27 19.62
CA CYS A 112 -7.39 9.66 20.94
C CYS A 112 -6.11 9.90 21.76
N GLU A 113 -4.97 10.24 21.16
CA GLU A 113 -3.70 10.12 21.89
C GLU A 113 -2.65 11.22 21.68
N ASP A 114 -1.97 11.55 22.78
CA ASP A 114 -0.80 12.44 22.86
C ASP A 114 0.55 11.66 22.85
N ARG A 115 0.51 10.34 22.60
CA ARG A 115 1.71 9.48 22.60
C ARG A 115 2.45 9.53 21.26
N LYS A 116 3.66 8.99 21.19
CA LYS A 116 4.36 8.84 19.91
C LYS A 116 3.73 7.72 19.07
N PHE A 117 3.39 8.02 17.82
CA PHE A 117 2.91 7.00 16.88
C PHE A 117 4.09 6.24 16.28
N ASN A 118 4.22 4.95 16.60
CA ASN A 118 5.37 4.12 16.21
C ASN A 118 5.01 2.61 16.18
N SER A 119 5.99 1.75 15.91
CA SER A 119 5.78 0.29 15.86
C SER A 119 5.29 -0.30 17.20
N ALA A 120 5.76 0.21 18.33
CA ALA A 120 5.31 -0.24 19.65
C ALA A 120 3.85 0.16 19.92
N TYR A 121 3.45 1.36 19.52
CA TYR A 121 2.06 1.81 19.53
C TYR A 121 1.19 0.86 18.72
N ILE A 122 1.53 0.65 17.45
CA ILE A 122 0.74 -0.18 16.52
C ILE A 122 0.62 -1.62 17.04
N ALA A 123 1.70 -2.17 17.61
CA ALA A 123 1.71 -3.57 18.03
C ALA A 123 1.01 -3.84 19.37
N ARG A 124 0.99 -2.87 20.30
CA ARG A 124 0.70 -3.14 21.72
C ARG A 124 -0.30 -2.17 22.35
N ASN A 125 -0.76 -1.14 21.64
CA ASN A 125 -1.71 -0.20 22.23
C ASN A 125 -3.06 -0.89 22.50
N PRO A 126 -3.56 -0.90 23.76
CA PRO A 126 -4.81 -1.58 24.09
C PRO A 126 -6.04 -0.99 23.40
N GLN A 127 -6.11 0.35 23.29
CA GLN A 127 -7.25 1.04 22.66
C GLN A 127 -7.28 0.75 21.15
N LEU A 128 -6.12 0.78 20.51
CA LEU A 128 -6.01 0.39 19.10
C LEU A 128 -6.43 -1.08 18.90
N ASN A 129 -6.03 -1.99 19.80
CA ASN A 129 -6.38 -3.41 19.71
C ASN A 129 -7.87 -3.68 19.99
N GLU A 130 -8.55 -2.81 20.75
CA GLU A 130 -10.00 -2.87 20.93
C GLU A 130 -10.74 -2.55 19.62
N ILE A 131 -10.28 -1.54 18.88
CA ILE A 131 -10.89 -1.12 17.61
C ILE A 131 -10.46 -2.00 16.44
N PHE A 132 -9.20 -2.45 16.42
CA PHE A 132 -8.62 -3.27 15.37
C PHE A 132 -8.00 -4.55 15.94
N PRO A 133 -8.82 -5.52 16.39
CA PRO A 133 -8.34 -6.73 17.06
C PRO A 133 -7.26 -7.46 16.27
N HIS A 134 -6.09 -7.61 16.88
CA HIS A 134 -4.91 -8.29 16.34
C HIS A 134 -4.32 -7.71 15.05
N GLN A 135 -4.92 -6.68 14.44
CA GLN A 135 -4.47 -6.19 13.13
C GLN A 135 -3.09 -5.54 13.20
N GLY A 136 -2.81 -4.77 14.25
CA GLY A 136 -1.50 -4.15 14.45
C GLY A 136 -0.40 -5.19 14.68
N HIS A 137 -0.68 -6.22 15.49
CA HIS A 137 0.24 -7.35 15.66
C HIS A 137 0.47 -8.10 14.34
N ASN A 138 -0.59 -8.41 13.61
CA ASN A 138 -0.52 -9.13 12.34
C ASN A 138 0.23 -8.32 11.27
N LEU A 139 0.05 -7.00 11.21
CA LEU A 139 0.84 -6.13 10.33
C LEU A 139 2.33 -6.27 10.64
N MET A 140 2.71 -6.16 11.91
CA MET A 140 4.11 -6.27 12.31
C MET A 140 4.71 -7.66 12.00
N GLN A 141 3.94 -8.73 12.21
CA GLN A 141 4.40 -10.09 11.86
C GLN A 141 4.55 -10.25 10.34
N ASN A 142 3.59 -9.76 9.55
CA ASN A 142 3.66 -9.84 8.10
C ASN A 142 4.85 -9.04 7.53
N LEU A 143 5.13 -7.85 8.08
CA LEU A 143 6.26 -7.03 7.65
C LEU A 143 7.62 -7.69 7.93
N ARG A 144 7.74 -8.50 8.98
CA ARG A 144 8.98 -9.29 9.24
C ARG A 144 9.32 -10.28 8.13
N HIS A 145 8.32 -10.69 7.36
CA HIS A 145 8.45 -11.65 6.26
C HIS A 145 8.24 -10.98 4.89
N SER A 146 8.24 -9.65 4.84
CA SER A 146 8.05 -8.86 3.62
C SER A 146 9.34 -8.13 3.25
N PRO A 147 9.51 -7.74 1.97
CA PRO A 147 10.62 -6.91 1.55
C PRO A 147 10.53 -5.47 2.09
N TRP A 148 9.37 -5.05 2.60
CA TRP A 148 9.18 -3.73 3.19
C TRP A 148 9.21 -3.77 4.71
N ASN A 149 9.70 -2.67 5.28
CA ASN A 149 9.60 -2.36 6.70
C ASN A 149 8.50 -1.32 6.98
N LEU A 150 8.24 -1.05 8.26
CA LEU A 150 7.18 -0.12 8.68
C LEU A 150 7.47 1.34 8.26
N ASP A 151 8.73 1.76 8.19
CA ASP A 151 9.11 3.13 7.81
C ASP A 151 8.80 3.38 6.32
N GLU A 152 9.01 2.37 5.47
CA GLU A 152 8.60 2.40 4.06
C GLU A 152 7.08 2.50 3.94
N ILE A 153 6.33 1.71 4.71
CA ILE A 153 4.86 1.80 4.74
C ILE A 153 4.38 3.16 5.24
N ALA A 154 5.00 3.71 6.28
CA ALA A 154 4.70 5.05 6.79
C ALA A 154 4.99 6.13 5.74
N SER A 155 6.06 5.98 4.95
CA SER A 155 6.43 6.90 3.87
C SER A 155 5.41 6.89 2.72
N LEU A 156 4.89 5.71 2.36
CA LEU A 156 3.79 5.58 1.39
C LEU A 156 2.50 6.22 1.92
N ALA A 157 2.14 5.92 3.17
CA ALA A 157 0.97 6.49 3.81
C ALA A 157 1.04 8.02 3.88
N ALA A 158 2.23 8.57 4.09
CA ALA A 158 2.48 10.01 4.11
C ALA A 158 2.28 10.71 2.76
N GLN A 159 2.17 9.97 1.65
CA GLN A 159 1.78 10.54 0.35
C GLN A 159 0.29 10.92 0.33
N MET A 160 -0.53 10.16 1.07
CA MET A 160 -1.95 10.43 1.23
C MET A 160 -2.23 11.36 2.43
N ARG A 161 -1.49 11.21 3.53
CA ARG A 161 -1.62 11.99 4.77
C ARG A 161 -0.28 12.54 5.24
N PRO A 162 0.16 13.70 4.73
CA PRO A 162 1.47 14.26 5.03
C PRO A 162 1.76 14.47 6.52
N GLU A 163 0.72 14.63 7.35
CA GLU A 163 0.83 14.80 8.80
C GLU A 163 1.56 13.62 9.46
N ILE A 164 1.51 12.42 8.88
CA ILE A 164 2.24 11.25 9.36
C ILE A 164 3.72 11.57 9.59
N ARG A 165 4.34 12.40 8.75
CA ARG A 165 5.76 12.79 8.91
C ARG A 165 6.02 13.54 10.22
N ALA A 166 5.03 14.29 10.70
CA ALA A 166 5.13 15.05 11.94
C ALA A 166 4.96 14.18 13.19
N TYR A 167 4.14 13.12 13.13
CA TYR A 167 3.78 12.29 14.29
C TYR A 167 4.53 10.94 14.37
N TYR A 168 4.82 10.34 13.22
CA TYR A 168 5.48 9.04 13.16
C TYR A 168 6.92 9.15 13.62
N ARG A 169 7.32 8.26 14.54
CA ARG A 169 8.68 8.19 15.06
C ARG A 169 9.18 6.75 14.95
N PRO A 170 10.12 6.46 14.03
CA PRO A 170 10.76 5.16 13.98
C PRO A 170 11.38 4.82 15.34
N ILE A 171 11.32 3.55 15.74
CA ILE A 171 12.10 3.06 16.88
C ILE A 171 13.41 2.53 16.29
N THR A 172 14.50 3.26 16.54
CA THR A 172 15.88 2.84 16.30
C THR A 172 16.29 1.73 17.24
#